data_AF-A0A969GIT9-F1
#
_entry.id   AF-A0A969GIT9-F1
#
_cell.length_a   1.000
_cell.length_b   1.000
_cell.length_c   1.000
_cell.angle_alpha   90.00
_cell.angle_beta   90.00
_cell.angle_gamma   90.00
#
_symmetry.space_group_name_H-M   'P 1'
#
loop_
_entity.id
_entity.type
_entity.pdbx_description
1 polymer ?
#
loop_
_entity_poly.entity_id
_entity_poly.type
_entity_poly.pdbx_seq_one_letter_code
_entity_poly.pdbx_strand_id
1 'polypeptide(L)'
;MNLEQELRTIVDATEAQMSVSLLHLESGEAVQIDADVSYPMCSVLKIPVLCEAFRQIHNGAFSLDDRWELTLGEKNLPSGVLVFLQDGLMPTVRDLLLR
;
A
#
# COMPACT_ATOMS: atom_id res chain seq x y z
N MET A 1 -13.63 13.39 27.49
CA MET A 1 -12.54 12.62 26.84
C MET A 1 -12.13 13.38 25.59
N ASN A 2 -10.85 13.36 25.23
CA ASN A 2 -10.36 13.82 23.93
C ASN A 2 -10.03 12.60 23.06
N LEU A 3 -9.88 12.80 21.74
CA LEU A 3 -9.66 11.73 20.77
C LEU A 3 -8.46 10.82 21.10
N GLU A 4 -7.35 11.40 21.56
CA GLU A 4 -6.17 10.61 21.94
C GLU A 4 -6.49 9.61 23.06
N GLN A 5 -7.27 10.02 24.05
CA GLN A 5 -7.61 9.17 25.19
C GLN A 5 -8.56 8.03 24.80
N GLU A 6 -9.46 8.27 23.85
CA GLU A 6 -10.29 7.23 23.24
C GLU A 6 -9.46 6.23 22.45
N LEU A 7 -8.51 6.70 21.63
CA LEU A 7 -7.60 5.84 20.89
C LEU A 7 -6.72 5.00 21.81
N ARG A 8 -6.16 5.58 22.88
CA ARG A 8 -5.39 4.85 23.89
C ARG A 8 -6.23 3.76 24.57
N THR A 9 -7.49 4.06 24.91
CA THR A 9 -8.39 3.06 25.49
C THR A 9 -8.58 1.85 24.57
N ILE A 10 -8.64 2.06 23.24
CA ILE A 10 -8.76 0.98 22.26
C ILE A 10 -7.45 0.21 22.11
N VAL A 11 -6.32 0.91 22.04
CA VAL A 11 -4.98 0.31 21.95
C VAL A 11 -4.68 -0.54 23.19
N ASP A 12 -4.97 -0.03 24.38
CA ASP A 12 -4.70 -0.71 25.65
C ASP A 12 -5.65 -1.91 25.91
N ALA A 13 -6.78 -1.97 25.19
CA ALA A 13 -7.74 -3.06 25.32
C ALA A 13 -7.34 -4.33 24.55
N THR A 14 -6.29 -4.27 23.72
CA THR A 14 -5.78 -5.43 22.98
C THR A 14 -4.43 -5.91 23.55
N GLU A 15 -4.18 -7.22 23.47
CA GLU A 15 -2.86 -7.79 23.78
C GLU A 15 -1.87 -7.62 22.60
N ALA A 16 -2.33 -7.11 21.46
CA ALA A 16 -1.51 -6.88 20.29
C ALA A 16 -0.72 -5.56 20.38
N GLN A 17 0.48 -5.55 19.80
CA GLN A 17 1.22 -4.31 19.60
C GLN A 17 0.55 -3.47 18.49
N MET A 18 0.08 -2.28 18.85
CA MET A 18 -0.63 -1.37 17.95
C MET A 18 -0.08 0.05 18.10
N SER A 19 0.24 0.68 16.98
CA SER A 19 0.62 2.09 16.90
C SER A 19 -0.36 2.87 16.03
N VAL A 20 -0.53 4.16 16.32
CA VAL A 20 -1.43 5.06 15.59
C VAL A 20 -0.70 6.37 15.28
N SER A 21 -0.79 6.82 14.03
CA SER A 21 -0.34 8.14 13.60
C SER A 21 -1.46 8.79 12.81
N LEU A 22 -1.99 9.90 13.33
CA LEU A 22 -3.09 10.66 12.73
C LEU A 22 -2.68 12.13 12.63
N LEU A 23 -2.93 12.72 11.46
CA LEU A 23 -2.68 14.12 11.17
C LEU A 23 -3.93 14.72 10.55
N HIS A 24 -4.47 15.77 11.15
CA HIS A 24 -5.50 16.60 10.55
C HIS A 24 -4.81 17.66 9.66
N LEU A 25 -4.88 17.47 8.35
CA LEU A 25 -4.07 18.21 7.37
C LEU A 25 -4.29 19.72 7.42
N GLU A 26 -5.53 20.16 7.64
CA GLU A 26 -5.92 21.58 7.59
C GLU A 26 -5.42 22.36 8.81
N SER A 27 -5.46 21.74 10.00
CA SER A 27 -5.05 22.39 11.25
C SER A 27 -3.60 22.10 11.65
N GLY A 28 -3.01 21.02 11.13
CA GLY A 28 -1.74 20.48 11.61
C GLY A 28 -1.81 19.74 12.95
N GLU A 29 -2.98 19.64 13.60
CA GLU A 29 -3.16 18.83 14.80
C GLU A 29 -2.86 17.36 14.52
N ALA A 30 -2.20 16.70 15.46
CA ALA A 30 -1.79 15.31 15.32
C ALA A 30 -2.00 14.51 16.61
N VAL A 31 -2.25 13.22 16.44
CA VAL A 31 -2.24 12.23 17.52
C VAL A 31 -1.22 11.16 17.14
N GLN A 32 -0.32 10.85 18.07
CA GLN A 32 0.76 9.88 17.89
C GLN A 32 0.77 8.91 19.08
N ILE A 33 0.60 7.61 18.81
CA ILE A 33 0.70 6.53 19.79
C ILE A 33 1.74 5.56 19.23
N ASP A 34 2.93 5.51 19.83
CA ASP A 34 4.06 4.66 19.43
C ASP A 34 4.37 4.72 17.92
N ALA A 35 4.20 5.90 17.31
CA ALA A 35 4.19 6.07 15.85
C ALA A 35 5.54 5.79 15.15
N ASP A 36 6.65 5.87 15.88
CA ASP A 36 8.01 5.61 15.36
C ASP A 36 8.40 4.12 15.37
N VAL A 37 7.49 3.23 15.79
CA VAL A 37 7.71 1.78 15.78
C VAL A 37 7.58 1.24 14.36
N SER A 38 8.51 0.38 13.95
CA SER A 38 8.47 -0.31 12.66
C SER A 38 7.48 -1.46 12.64
N TYR A 39 6.64 -1.53 11.61
CA TYR A 39 5.71 -2.63 11.35
C TYR A 39 5.91 -3.22 9.95
N PRO A 40 5.59 -4.52 9.74
CA PRO A 40 5.46 -5.08 8.40
C PRO A 40 4.37 -4.34 7.63
N MET A 41 4.72 -3.74 6.49
CA MET A 41 3.76 -2.94 5.71
C MET A 41 2.68 -3.80 5.03
N CYS A 42 2.92 -5.10 4.83
CA CYS A 42 2.02 -5.97 4.06
C CYS A 42 1.61 -5.31 2.74
N SER A 43 0.32 -5.32 2.38
CA SER A 43 -0.16 -4.69 1.15
C SER A 43 -0.12 -3.15 1.17
N VAL A 44 0.18 -2.48 2.29
CA VAL A 44 0.35 -1.01 2.34
C VAL A 44 1.57 -0.56 1.53
N LEU A 45 2.60 -1.41 1.38
CA LEU A 45 3.77 -1.17 0.51
C LEU A 45 3.38 -0.81 -0.94
N LYS A 46 2.19 -1.23 -1.41
CA LYS A 46 1.73 -0.88 -2.75
C LYS A 46 1.59 0.63 -2.96
N ILE A 47 1.31 1.40 -1.92
CA ILE A 47 1.20 2.87 -2.01
C ILE A 47 2.52 3.51 -2.50
N PRO A 48 3.67 3.33 -1.83
CA PRO A 48 4.93 3.87 -2.33
C PRO A 48 5.37 3.26 -3.67
N VAL A 49 5.05 1.99 -3.95
CA VAL A 49 5.29 1.39 -5.28
C VAL A 49 4.51 2.13 -6.36
N LEU A 50 3.24 2.48 -6.12
CA LEU A 50 2.43 3.28 -7.05
C LEU A 50 2.97 4.70 -7.20
N CYS A 51 3.37 5.36 -6.10
CA CYS A 51 4.00 6.68 -6.17
C CYS A 51 5.24 6.67 -7.08
N GLU A 52 6.10 5.66 -6.94
CA GLU A 52 7.29 5.52 -7.78
C GLU A 52 6.93 5.18 -9.23
N ALA A 53 5.97 4.30 -9.46
CA ALA A 53 5.51 3.97 -10.82
C ALA A 53 4.97 5.21 -11.55
N PHE A 54 4.15 6.03 -10.88
CA PHE A 54 3.63 7.28 -11.46
C PHE A 54 4.73 8.32 -11.67
N ARG A 55 5.75 8.38 -10.80
CA ARG A 55 6.93 9.23 -11.02
C ARG A 55 7.70 8.80 -12.28
N GLN A 56 7.87 7.50 -12.51
CA GLN A 56 8.52 6.97 -13.71
C GLN A 56 7.70 7.22 -14.98
N ILE A 57 6.38 7.06 -14.91
CA ILE A 57 5.46 7.43 -16.01
C ILE A 57 5.59 8.92 -16.34
N HIS A 58 5.59 9.79 -15.32
CA HIS A 58 5.77 11.22 -15.51
C HIS A 58 7.10 11.56 -16.22
N ASN A 59 8.17 10.83 -15.91
CA ASN A 59 9.48 11.01 -16.53
C ASN A 59 9.62 10.32 -17.91
N GLY A 60 8.56 9.69 -18.41
CA GLY A 60 8.55 9.04 -19.72
C GLY A 60 9.29 7.70 -19.78
N ALA A 61 9.51 7.03 -18.65
CA ALA A 61 10.17 5.72 -18.63
C ALA A 61 9.30 4.60 -19.23
N PHE A 62 7.98 4.67 -19.01
CA PHE A 62 6.96 3.80 -19.58
C PHE A 62 5.59 4.50 -19.53
N SER A 63 4.59 3.97 -20.21
CA SER A 63 3.22 4.48 -20.22
C SER A 63 2.23 3.52 -19.57
N LEU A 64 1.02 4.00 -19.25
CA LEU A 64 -0.06 3.14 -18.76
C LEU A 64 -0.58 2.15 -19.80
N ASP A 65 -0.34 2.42 -21.08
CA ASP A 65 -0.80 1.58 -22.20
C ASP A 65 0.26 0.57 -22.64
N ASP A 66 1.47 0.65 -22.08
CA ASP A 66 2.52 -0.35 -22.27
C ASP A 66 2.04 -1.70 -21.74
N ARG A 67 2.55 -2.78 -22.32
CA ARG A 67 2.17 -4.14 -21.96
C ARG A 67 3.38 -4.92 -21.47
N TRP A 68 3.23 -5.58 -20.34
CA TRP A 68 4.25 -6.45 -19.77
C TRP A 68 3.75 -7.88 -19.75
N GLU A 69 4.62 -8.81 -20.13
CA GLU A 69 4.29 -10.23 -20.09
C GLU A 69 4.17 -10.69 -18.65
N LEU A 70 3.08 -11.38 -18.33
CA LEU A 70 2.92 -12.09 -17.08
C LEU A 70 3.56 -13.48 -17.22
N THR A 71 4.62 -13.74 -16.45
CA THR A 71 5.22 -15.07 -16.34
C THR A 71 4.92 -15.68 -14.96
N LEU A 72 5.30 -16.95 -14.78
CA LEU A 72 5.22 -17.60 -13.48
C LEU A 72 6.05 -16.88 -12.39
N GLY A 73 7.13 -16.18 -12.77
CA GLY A 73 8.01 -15.49 -11.84
C GLY A 73 7.36 -14.31 -11.13
N GLU A 74 6.42 -13.63 -11.79
CA GLU A 74 5.69 -12.49 -11.20
C GLU A 74 4.49 -12.93 -10.35
N LYS A 75 4.11 -14.21 -10.39
CA LYS A 75 2.95 -14.72 -9.65
C LYS A 75 3.29 -14.97 -8.19
N ASN A 76 2.75 -14.14 -7.30
CA ASN A 76 2.86 -14.34 -5.85
C ASN A 76 1.86 -15.41 -5.34
N LEU A 77 2.18 -16.68 -5.59
CA LEU A 77 1.33 -17.81 -5.22
C LEU A 77 1.12 -17.87 -3.69
N PRO A 78 -0.12 -18.14 -3.21
CA PRO A 78 -1.35 -18.44 -3.96
C PRO A 78 -2.32 -17.25 -4.08
N SER A 79 -1.87 -16.01 -3.87
CA SER A 79 -2.76 -14.86 -3.67
C SER A 79 -2.73 -13.82 -4.80
N GLY A 80 -3.82 -13.08 -4.94
CA GLY A 80 -3.96 -12.01 -5.95
C GLY A 80 -4.47 -12.50 -7.29
N VAL A 81 -5.02 -11.60 -8.12
CA VAL A 81 -5.70 -11.98 -9.36
C VAL A 81 -4.76 -12.63 -10.39
N LEU A 82 -3.49 -12.23 -10.41
CA LEU A 82 -2.51 -12.68 -11.40
C LEU A 82 -2.26 -14.20 -11.37
N VAL A 83 -2.45 -14.85 -10.22
CA VAL A 83 -2.23 -16.31 -10.10
C VAL A 83 -3.24 -17.13 -10.90
N PHE A 84 -4.40 -16.55 -11.24
CA PHE A 84 -5.46 -17.20 -12.02
C PHE A 84 -5.37 -16.91 -13.52
N LEU A 85 -4.48 -16.00 -13.94
CA LEU A 85 -4.30 -15.62 -15.33
C LEU A 85 -3.28 -16.54 -16.01
N GLN A 86 -3.40 -16.72 -17.32
CA GLN A 86 -2.48 -17.58 -18.08
C GLN A 86 -1.10 -16.92 -18.20
N ASP A 87 -0.05 -17.74 -18.23
CA ASP A 87 1.30 -17.28 -18.59
C ASP A 87 1.30 -16.77 -20.03
N GLY A 88 2.07 -15.72 -20.30
CA GLY A 88 2.09 -15.05 -21.61
C GLY A 88 0.96 -14.05 -21.81
N LEU A 89 0.06 -13.86 -20.83
CA LEU A 89 -0.88 -12.74 -20.87
C LEU A 89 -0.10 -11.43 -20.89
N MET A 90 -0.56 -10.46 -21.69
CA MET A 90 0.06 -9.15 -21.85
C MET A 90 -0.84 -8.05 -21.25
N PRO A 91 -1.08 -8.00 -19.91
CA PRO A 91 -1.83 -6.92 -19.29
C PRO A 91 -1.18 -5.57 -19.60
N THR A 92 -2.01 -4.52 -19.64
CA THR A 92 -1.46 -3.18 -19.65
C THR A 92 -0.86 -2.84 -18.29
N VAL A 93 0.11 -1.93 -18.24
CA VAL A 93 0.60 -1.37 -16.98
C VAL A 93 -0.56 -0.81 -16.15
N ARG A 94 -1.57 -0.21 -16.80
CA ARG A 94 -2.82 0.20 -16.14
C ARG A 94 -3.51 -0.94 -15.39
N ASP A 95 -3.62 -2.11 -16.02
CA ASP A 95 -4.23 -3.28 -15.38
C ASP A 95 -3.42 -3.74 -14.16
N LEU A 96 -2.08 -3.66 -14.23
CA LEU A 96 -1.19 -4.07 -13.14
C LEU A 96 -1.20 -3.10 -11.96
N LEU A 97 -1.38 -1.80 -12.20
CA LEU A 97 -1.30 -0.77 -11.15
C LEU A 97 -2.66 -0.44 -10.52
N LEU A 98 -3.78 -0.64 -11.23
CA LEU A 98 -5.09 -0.10 -10.83
C LEU A 98 -6.19 -1.16 -10.66
N ARG A 99 -5.87 -2.46 -10.73
CA ARG A 99 -6.83 -3.56 -10.58
C ARG A 99 -6.42 -4.61 -9.56
#